data_AF-V7AL66-F1
#
_entry.id   AF-V7AL66-F1
#
_cell.length_a   1.000
_cell.length_b   1.000
_cell.length_c   1.000
_cell.angle_alpha   90.00
_cell.angle_beta   90.00
_cell.angle_gamma   90.00
#
_symmetry.space_group_name_H-M   'P 1'
#
loop_
_entity.id
_entity.type
_entity.pdbx_description
1 polymer ?
#
loop_
_entity_poly.entity_id
_entity_poly.type
_entity_poly.pdbx_seq_one_letter_code
_entity_poly.pdbx_strand_id
1 'polypeptide(L)'
;HTPSLLNFLTLSSTNLTLLAHNPVLISMDLEAVAETVENCTDKISAAFEGSSIVEPNVGMEFDSEEAAKNFYDEYARQEGFVVRLDRCHRSEVDNRIISRRFSCNKQGFHVRVRNKTKPVHKPRTSIREGCEAMMLVKVNKCGKWVVTKFVKEHSHLLNASGSPSYSKMIESKDRIIQQLTKELEYRDRLCQQYRRQLFSLLETVEEQTESLSKNVELVVNNIKNL
;
A
#
# COMPACT_ATOMS: atom_id res chain seq x y z
N HIS A 1 8.85 27.45 -45.24
CA HIS A 1 8.94 28.75 -44.54
C HIS A 1 8.44 28.57 -43.12
N THR A 2 9.34 28.70 -42.15
CA THR A 2 9.08 28.72 -40.72
C THR A 2 8.33 30.00 -40.32
N PRO A 3 7.32 29.96 -39.44
CA PRO A 3 6.91 31.12 -38.68
C PRO A 3 7.49 31.05 -37.27
N SER A 4 7.96 32.21 -36.87
CA SER A 4 8.71 32.58 -35.68
C SER A 4 7.99 32.35 -34.36
N LEU A 5 8.80 31.92 -33.38
CA LEU A 5 8.60 32.11 -31.95
C LEU A 5 8.40 33.59 -31.64
N LEU A 6 7.18 34.01 -31.29
CA LEU A 6 6.90 35.21 -30.50
C LEU A 6 5.44 35.16 -30.06
N ASN A 7 5.21 34.61 -28.87
CA ASN A 7 4.13 35.00 -27.97
C ASN A 7 4.63 34.73 -26.56
N PHE A 8 5.58 35.57 -26.15
CA PHE A 8 6.02 35.65 -24.77
C PHE A 8 4.90 36.25 -23.94
N LEU A 9 4.53 35.46 -22.94
CA LEU A 9 3.60 35.69 -21.86
C LEU A 9 3.70 37.11 -21.29
N THR A 10 2.66 37.91 -21.48
CA THR A 10 2.35 39.04 -20.61
C THR A 10 1.60 38.53 -19.38
N LEU A 11 2.34 38.01 -18.39
CA LEU A 11 1.78 37.77 -17.06
C LEU A 11 2.27 38.89 -16.13
N SER A 12 1.37 39.85 -15.94
CA SER A 12 1.46 40.95 -14.99
C SER A 12 1.71 40.46 -13.56
N SER A 13 2.40 41.30 -12.78
CA SER A 13 2.80 41.21 -11.37
C SER A 13 1.70 40.87 -10.35
N THR A 14 0.47 40.58 -10.80
CA THR A 14 -0.69 40.21 -9.97
C THR A 14 -1.01 38.71 -9.99
N ASN A 15 -0.36 37.91 -10.85
CA ASN A 15 -0.59 36.46 -10.92
C ASN A 15 0.38 35.60 -10.08
N LEU A 16 1.43 36.19 -9.51
CA LEU A 16 2.35 35.45 -8.62
C LEU A 16 1.89 35.43 -7.16
N THR A 17 1.01 36.34 -6.75
CA THR A 17 0.43 36.36 -5.39
C THR A 17 -0.73 35.38 -5.20
N LEU A 18 -1.30 34.81 -6.27
CA LEU A 18 -2.36 33.79 -6.17
C LEU A 18 -1.82 32.36 -5.95
N LEU A 19 -0.51 32.15 -6.01
CA LEU A 19 0.13 30.89 -5.60
C LEU A 19 0.67 30.93 -4.15
N ALA A 20 0.67 32.10 -3.51
CA ALA A 20 1.14 32.28 -2.13
C ALA A 20 0.04 32.08 -1.06
N HIS A 21 -1.23 31.88 -1.45
CA HIS A 21 -2.36 31.73 -0.52
C HIS A 21 -3.26 30.53 -0.83
N ASN A 22 -2.66 29.38 -1.13
CA ASN A 22 -3.40 28.11 -1.18
C ASN A 22 -2.85 27.16 -0.11
N PRO A 23 -3.41 27.14 1.11
CA PRO A 23 -2.86 26.38 2.23
C PRO A 23 -3.21 24.88 2.18
N VAL A 24 -3.37 24.28 0.99
CA VAL A 24 -3.88 22.91 0.84
C VAL A 24 -2.83 21.89 0.42
N LEU A 25 -1.55 22.25 0.23
CA LEU A 25 -0.52 21.26 -0.10
C LEU A 25 0.71 21.39 0.80
N ILE A 26 0.89 20.32 1.58
CA ILE A 26 2.07 19.94 2.38
C ILE A 26 2.00 20.34 3.87
N SER A 27 0.99 19.81 4.57
CA SER A 27 1.23 19.11 5.83
C SER A 27 0.38 17.84 5.78
N MET A 28 1.02 16.75 5.38
CA MET A 28 0.62 15.45 5.88
C MET A 28 1.78 15.06 6.78
N ASP A 29 1.59 15.29 8.07
CA ASP A 29 2.51 14.90 9.12
C ASP A 29 2.85 13.41 8.96
N LEU A 30 4.13 13.15 8.70
CA LEU A 30 4.64 11.79 8.45
C LEU A 30 4.64 10.95 9.73
N GLU A 31 4.56 11.57 10.91
CA GLU A 31 4.36 10.90 12.20
C GLU A 31 2.99 10.21 12.34
N ALA A 32 1.93 10.67 11.67
CA ALA A 32 0.56 10.13 11.88
C ALA A 32 0.29 8.81 11.15
N VAL A 33 1.16 8.40 10.22
CA VAL A 33 1.02 7.13 9.46
C VAL A 33 1.81 5.99 10.12
N ALA A 34 2.80 6.31 10.95
CA ALA A 34 3.67 5.32 11.58
C ALA A 34 2.95 4.46 12.65
N GLU A 35 1.92 5.00 13.32
CA GLU A 35 1.23 4.28 14.41
C GLU A 35 0.29 3.14 13.95
N THR A 36 0.06 2.95 12.64
CA THR A 36 -0.85 1.89 12.15
C THR A 36 -0.17 0.66 11.55
N VAL A 37 1.18 0.61 11.54
CA VAL A 37 1.93 -0.47 10.87
C VAL A 37 2.72 -1.37 11.84
N GLU A 38 2.86 -1.01 13.11
CA GLU A 38 3.65 -1.78 14.10
C GLU A 38 2.90 -2.96 14.76
N ASN A 39 2.15 -3.79 14.01
CA ASN A 39 1.65 -5.05 14.60
C ASN A 39 1.78 -6.30 13.74
N CYS A 40 2.66 -6.31 12.74
CA CYS A 40 2.80 -7.50 11.88
C CYS A 40 4.25 -7.82 11.49
N THR A 41 5.21 -7.76 12.40
CA THR A 41 6.58 -8.22 12.07
C THR A 41 7.38 -8.93 13.14
N ASP A 42 6.86 -9.23 14.33
CA ASP A 42 7.65 -9.96 15.32
C ASP A 42 6.91 -11.18 15.86
N LYS A 43 7.10 -12.32 15.17
CA LYS A 43 7.22 -13.69 15.71
C LYS A 43 7.26 -14.70 14.57
N ILE A 44 8.34 -14.67 13.77
CA ILE A 44 8.71 -15.80 12.91
C ILE A 44 10.09 -16.29 13.35
N SER A 45 10.12 -16.91 14.52
CA SER A 45 11.17 -17.85 14.95
C SER A 45 10.88 -18.36 16.36
N ALA A 46 10.30 -19.54 16.47
CA ALA A 46 10.66 -20.55 17.47
C ALA A 46 9.70 -21.76 17.42
N ALA A 47 10.29 -22.94 17.67
CA ALA A 47 9.67 -24.23 17.93
C ALA A 47 9.09 -25.01 16.73
N PHE A 48 10.00 -25.65 15.98
CA PHE A 48 9.73 -26.99 15.45
C PHE A 48 9.88 -27.98 16.60
N GLU A 49 8.84 -28.13 17.42
CA GLU A 49 8.73 -29.22 18.39
C GLU A 49 7.31 -29.76 18.32
N GLY A 50 7.16 -30.93 17.67
CA GLY A 50 6.19 -31.99 17.98
C GLY A 50 4.74 -31.63 18.32
N SER A 51 4.25 -30.45 17.97
CA SER A 51 2.92 -30.01 18.36
C SER A 51 1.90 -30.64 17.44
N SER A 52 0.96 -31.38 18.01
CA SER A 52 -0.22 -31.88 17.31
C SER A 52 -0.87 -30.70 16.58
N ILE A 53 -1.08 -30.82 15.27
CA ILE A 53 -1.74 -29.79 14.45
C ILE A 53 -3.15 -29.62 15.02
N VAL A 54 -3.42 -28.46 15.62
CA VAL A 54 -4.74 -28.16 16.17
C VAL A 54 -5.66 -27.82 15.01
N GLU A 55 -6.56 -28.75 14.69
CA GLU A 55 -7.50 -28.59 13.60
C GLU A 55 -8.64 -27.64 13.97
N PRO A 56 -9.08 -26.74 13.06
CA PRO A 56 -10.27 -25.94 13.26
C PRO A 56 -11.52 -26.82 13.40
N ASN A 57 -12.32 -26.59 14.44
CA ASN A 57 -13.60 -27.25 14.62
C ASN A 57 -14.75 -26.24 14.65
N VAL A 58 -15.91 -26.65 14.14
CA VAL A 58 -17.14 -25.85 14.25
C VAL A 58 -17.48 -25.68 15.74
N GLY A 59 -17.75 -24.44 16.14
CA GLY A 59 -18.02 -24.07 17.53
C GLY A 59 -16.81 -23.52 18.30
N MET A 60 -15.60 -23.58 17.75
CA MET A 60 -14.45 -22.89 18.36
C MET A 60 -14.71 -21.38 18.42
N GLU A 61 -14.41 -20.76 19.56
CA GLU A 61 -14.62 -19.33 19.80
C GLU A 61 -13.30 -18.57 19.87
N PHE A 62 -13.30 -17.34 19.39
CA PHE A 62 -12.19 -16.40 19.44
C PHE A 62 -12.68 -15.03 19.93
N ASP A 63 -11.80 -14.30 20.58
CA ASP A 63 -12.12 -12.97 21.11
C ASP A 63 -12.15 -11.89 20.02
N SER A 64 -11.45 -12.09 18.89
CA SER A 64 -11.41 -11.14 17.79
C SER A 64 -11.32 -11.79 16.41
N GLU A 65 -11.54 -10.99 15.36
CA GLU A 65 -11.36 -11.42 13.96
C GLU A 65 -9.90 -11.81 13.70
N GLU A 66 -8.97 -11.01 14.23
CA GLU A 66 -7.52 -11.24 14.08
C GLU A 66 -7.08 -12.52 14.79
N ALA A 67 -7.63 -12.82 15.98
CA ALA A 67 -7.35 -14.06 16.70
C ALA A 67 -7.77 -15.29 15.88
N ALA A 68 -8.96 -15.26 15.29
CA ALA A 68 -9.43 -16.32 14.39
C ALA A 68 -8.57 -16.45 13.13
N LYS A 69 -8.16 -15.32 12.55
CA LYS A 69 -7.26 -15.29 11.39
C LYS A 69 -5.91 -15.93 11.72
N ASN A 70 -5.28 -15.52 12.82
CA ASN A 70 -3.96 -16.00 13.22
C ASN A 70 -3.98 -17.51 13.52
N PHE A 71 -5.04 -17.99 14.15
CA PHE A 71 -5.25 -19.43 14.36
C PHE A 71 -5.28 -20.20 13.03
N TYR A 72 -6.05 -19.71 12.06
CA TYR A 72 -6.16 -20.38 10.76
C TYR A 72 -4.92 -20.24 9.88
N ASP A 73 -4.20 -19.12 9.99
CA ASP A 73 -2.89 -18.93 9.35
C ASP A 73 -1.87 -19.94 9.88
N GLU A 74 -1.86 -20.18 11.20
CA GLU A 74 -0.97 -21.16 11.81
C GLU A 74 -1.34 -22.60 11.40
N TYR A 75 -2.63 -22.93 11.39
CA TYR A 75 -3.11 -24.20 10.83
C TYR A 75 -2.68 -24.36 9.37
N ALA A 76 -2.87 -23.33 8.54
CA ALA A 76 -2.48 -23.36 7.14
C ALA A 76 -0.97 -23.49 6.93
N ARG A 77 -0.16 -22.85 7.79
CA ARG A 77 1.30 -22.97 7.79
C ARG A 77 1.74 -24.41 8.05
N GLN A 78 1.08 -25.09 8.99
CA GLN A 78 1.38 -26.48 9.34
C GLN A 78 0.90 -27.46 8.25
N GLU A 79 -0.29 -27.25 7.70
CA GLU A 79 -0.84 -28.04 6.60
C GLU A 79 -0.20 -27.72 5.23
N GLY A 80 0.54 -26.62 5.10
CA GLY A 80 1.31 -26.30 3.89
C GLY A 80 0.51 -25.58 2.79
N PHE A 81 -0.43 -24.71 3.18
CA PHE A 81 -1.11 -23.80 2.26
C PHE A 81 -1.09 -22.35 2.75
N VAL A 82 -1.51 -21.43 1.88
CA VAL A 82 -1.58 -19.99 2.20
C VAL A 82 -3.04 -19.59 2.29
N VAL A 83 -3.40 -18.90 3.36
CA VAL A 83 -4.73 -18.32 3.57
C VAL A 83 -4.86 -17.01 2.79
N ARG A 84 -6.04 -16.79 2.22
CA ARG A 84 -6.49 -15.53 1.66
C ARG A 84 -7.68 -15.05 2.48
N LEU A 85 -7.66 -13.78 2.91
CA LEU A 85 -8.88 -13.12 3.39
C LEU A 85 -9.86 -12.99 2.23
N ASP A 86 -11.03 -13.59 2.40
CA ASP A 86 -12.09 -13.55 1.41
C ASP A 86 -13.15 -12.51 1.81
N ARG A 87 -14.29 -12.57 1.12
CA ARG A 87 -15.45 -11.71 1.41
C ARG A 87 -15.86 -11.79 2.88
N CYS A 88 -16.29 -10.65 3.40
CA CYS A 88 -16.93 -10.53 4.69
C CYS A 88 -18.39 -10.11 4.52
N HIS A 89 -19.18 -10.32 5.58
CA HIS A 89 -20.52 -9.77 5.68
C HIS A 89 -20.57 -8.78 6.84
N ARG A 90 -21.23 -7.64 6.58
CA ARG A 90 -21.38 -6.55 7.54
C ARG A 90 -22.84 -6.46 7.95
N SER A 91 -23.07 -6.10 9.21
CA SER A 91 -24.39 -5.75 9.74
C SER A 91 -24.96 -4.59 8.93
N GLU A 92 -26.23 -4.68 8.54
CA GLU A 92 -26.91 -3.60 7.83
C GLU A 92 -27.20 -2.39 8.74
N VAL A 93 -27.26 -2.63 10.06
CA VAL A 93 -27.58 -1.59 11.05
C VAL A 93 -26.34 -0.76 11.40
N ASP A 94 -25.26 -1.44 11.80
CA ASP A 94 -24.06 -0.78 12.36
C ASP A 94 -22.85 -0.80 11.40
N ASN A 95 -22.97 -1.42 10.23
CA ASN A 95 -21.89 -1.65 9.27
C ASN A 95 -20.65 -2.39 9.84
N ARG A 96 -20.76 -2.97 11.04
CA ARG A 96 -19.72 -3.78 11.67
C ARG A 96 -19.61 -5.12 10.96
N ILE A 97 -18.39 -5.67 10.88
CA ILE A 97 -18.19 -7.00 10.29
C ILE A 97 -18.72 -8.04 11.27
N ILE A 98 -19.69 -8.84 10.81
CA ILE A 98 -20.34 -9.90 11.60
C ILE A 98 -19.96 -11.30 11.12
N SER A 99 -19.30 -11.39 9.97
CA SER A 99 -18.78 -12.65 9.45
C SER A 99 -17.56 -12.43 8.57
N ARG A 100 -16.58 -13.33 8.69
CA ARG A 100 -15.37 -13.35 7.87
C ARG A 100 -15.10 -14.75 7.34
N ARG A 101 -14.75 -14.83 6.05
CA ARG A 101 -14.31 -16.06 5.39
C ARG A 101 -12.80 -16.03 5.14
N PHE A 102 -12.12 -17.09 5.53
CA PHE A 102 -10.72 -17.36 5.25
C PHE A 102 -10.65 -18.54 4.30
N SER A 103 -10.10 -18.35 3.09
CA SER A 103 -10.09 -19.37 2.04
C SER A 103 -8.67 -19.71 1.64
N CYS A 104 -8.42 -20.89 1.07
CA CYS A 104 -7.13 -21.19 0.44
C CYS A 104 -6.82 -20.18 -0.69
N ASN A 105 -5.55 -19.82 -0.90
CA ASN A 105 -5.13 -18.94 -1.99
C ASN A 105 -5.44 -19.51 -3.40
N LYS A 106 -5.55 -20.84 -3.51
CA LYS A 106 -5.96 -21.54 -4.75
C LYS A 106 -7.49 -21.65 -4.91
N GLN A 107 -8.28 -20.99 -4.06
CA GLN A 107 -9.75 -21.03 -4.08
C GLN A 107 -10.35 -20.44 -5.37
N GLY A 108 -11.38 -21.13 -5.88
CA GLY A 108 -12.22 -20.68 -7.00
C GLY A 108 -11.58 -20.87 -8.38
N PHE A 109 -12.25 -20.42 -9.42
CA PHE A 109 -11.75 -20.53 -10.80
C PHE A 109 -11.48 -19.14 -11.39
N HIS A 110 -10.50 -19.05 -12.28
CA HIS A 110 -10.28 -17.84 -13.06
C HIS A 110 -11.33 -17.72 -14.15
N VAL A 111 -12.30 -16.82 -13.97
CA VAL A 111 -13.20 -16.44 -15.05
C VAL A 111 -12.41 -15.63 -16.07
N ARG A 112 -12.12 -16.21 -17.24
CA ARG A 112 -11.54 -15.47 -18.36
C ARG A 112 -12.57 -14.46 -18.85
N VAL A 113 -12.42 -13.19 -18.47
CA VAL A 113 -13.20 -12.11 -19.07
C VAL A 113 -12.79 -12.03 -20.55
N ARG A 114 -13.72 -12.33 -21.46
CA ARG A 114 -13.53 -12.27 -22.92
C ARG A 114 -13.54 -10.83 -23.41
N ASN A 115 -12.68 -9.96 -22.88
CA ASN A 115 -12.50 -8.63 -23.45
C ASN A 115 -11.42 -8.72 -24.54
N LYS A 116 -11.83 -8.47 -25.79
CA LYS A 116 -11.00 -8.54 -27.01
C LYS A 116 -10.01 -7.38 -27.15
N THR A 117 -9.62 -6.74 -26.06
CA THR A 117 -8.61 -5.66 -26.06
C THR A 117 -7.28 -6.26 -25.65
N LYS A 118 -6.29 -6.19 -26.54
CA LYS A 118 -4.94 -6.72 -26.31
C LYS A 118 -4.39 -6.11 -25.00
N PRO A 119 -4.05 -6.91 -23.98
CA PRO A 119 -3.48 -6.37 -22.76
C PRO A 119 -2.04 -5.90 -23.04
N VAL A 120 -1.72 -4.67 -22.65
CA VAL A 120 -0.37 -4.05 -22.73
C VAL A 120 0.64 -4.80 -21.84
N HIS A 121 0.16 -5.58 -20.87
CA HIS A 121 0.97 -6.39 -19.98
C HIS A 121 0.59 -7.88 -20.08
N LYS A 122 1.58 -8.77 -19.92
CA LYS A 122 1.34 -10.22 -19.89
C LYS A 122 0.32 -10.53 -18.77
N PRO A 123 -0.85 -11.10 -19.07
CA PRO A 123 -1.86 -11.37 -18.06
C PRO A 123 -1.27 -12.31 -17.02
N ARG A 124 -1.38 -11.93 -15.73
CA ARG A 124 -0.92 -12.75 -14.61
C ARG A 124 -1.67 -14.08 -14.68
N THR A 125 -0.93 -15.18 -14.87
CA THR A 125 -1.50 -16.53 -14.81
C THR A 125 -2.10 -16.73 -13.43
N SER A 126 -3.40 -17.01 -13.39
CA SER A 126 -4.10 -17.26 -12.13
C SER A 126 -3.63 -18.57 -11.51
N ILE A 127 -3.39 -18.52 -10.21
CA ILE A 127 -3.00 -19.68 -9.38
C ILE A 127 -4.25 -20.43 -8.87
N ARG A 128 -5.46 -19.96 -9.17
CA ARG A 128 -6.72 -20.54 -8.69
C ARG A 128 -7.06 -21.85 -9.40
N GLU A 129 -7.15 -22.94 -8.63
CA GLU A 129 -7.34 -24.33 -9.08
C GLU A 129 -8.70 -24.90 -8.65
N GLY A 130 -9.62 -24.05 -8.19
CA GLY A 130 -10.93 -24.49 -7.72
C GLY A 130 -10.92 -25.10 -6.32
N CYS A 131 -9.91 -24.79 -5.50
CA CYS A 131 -9.88 -25.26 -4.11
C CYS A 131 -11.13 -24.78 -3.36
N GLU A 132 -11.65 -25.58 -2.42
CA GLU A 132 -12.80 -25.24 -1.59
C GLU A 132 -12.49 -25.12 -0.10
N ALA A 133 -11.25 -25.45 0.30
CA ALA A 133 -10.79 -25.38 1.67
C ALA A 133 -10.94 -23.97 2.25
N MET A 134 -11.67 -23.87 3.37
CA MET A 134 -12.00 -22.59 3.98
C MET A 134 -12.48 -22.73 5.42
N MET A 135 -12.34 -21.64 6.18
CA MET A 135 -12.94 -21.44 7.50
C MET A 135 -13.83 -20.19 7.48
N LEU A 136 -15.05 -20.31 8.01
CA LEU A 136 -16.02 -19.22 8.14
C LEU A 136 -16.29 -18.96 9.61
N VAL A 137 -16.01 -17.73 10.05
CA VAL A 137 -16.32 -17.27 11.40
C VAL A 137 -17.46 -16.26 11.40
N LYS A 138 -18.26 -16.25 12.46
CA LYS A 138 -19.35 -15.30 12.69
C LYS A 138 -19.38 -14.84 14.13
N VAL A 139 -19.78 -13.58 14.33
CA VAL A 139 -19.98 -13.01 15.66
C VAL A 139 -21.24 -13.63 16.28
N ASN A 140 -21.11 -14.18 17.49
CA ASN A 140 -22.23 -14.71 18.28
C ASN A 140 -22.91 -13.58 19.08
N LYS A 141 -24.00 -13.93 19.79
CA LYS A 141 -24.75 -12.97 20.62
C LYS A 141 -23.92 -12.36 21.76
N CYS A 142 -22.85 -13.03 22.18
CA CYS A 142 -21.93 -12.57 23.22
C CYS A 142 -20.77 -11.73 22.66
N GLY A 143 -20.74 -11.45 21.35
CA GLY A 143 -19.69 -10.67 20.69
C GLY A 143 -18.44 -11.47 20.33
N LYS A 144 -18.39 -12.78 20.56
CA LYS A 144 -17.26 -13.64 20.20
C LYS A 144 -17.35 -14.16 18.77
N TRP A 145 -16.20 -14.41 18.17
CA TRP A 145 -16.09 -14.96 16.82
C TRP A 145 -16.09 -16.48 16.86
N VAL A 146 -17.11 -17.11 16.29
CA VAL A 146 -17.29 -18.57 16.34
C VAL A 146 -17.13 -19.18 14.95
N VAL A 147 -16.39 -20.28 14.85
CA VAL A 147 -16.30 -21.06 13.62
C VAL A 147 -17.65 -21.70 13.32
N THR A 148 -18.26 -21.30 12.20
CA THR A 148 -19.57 -21.80 11.76
C THR A 148 -19.49 -22.81 10.62
N LYS A 149 -18.40 -22.76 9.84
CA LYS A 149 -18.15 -23.74 8.79
C LYS A 149 -16.64 -23.91 8.61
N PHE A 150 -16.22 -25.15 8.47
CA PHE A 150 -14.86 -25.52 8.14
C PHE A 150 -14.89 -26.58 7.05
N VAL A 151 -14.05 -26.41 6.02
CA VAL A 151 -13.83 -27.35 4.92
C VAL A 151 -12.34 -27.60 4.87
N LYS A 152 -11.95 -28.84 5.13
CA LYS A 152 -10.54 -29.24 5.22
C LYS A 152 -9.98 -29.65 3.86
N GLU A 153 -10.82 -30.20 2.99
CA GLU A 153 -10.39 -30.84 1.76
C GLU A 153 -9.83 -29.84 0.75
N HIS A 154 -8.61 -30.12 0.29
CA HIS A 154 -7.97 -29.39 -0.80
C HIS A 154 -8.07 -30.18 -2.11
N SER A 155 -8.37 -29.48 -3.20
CA SER A 155 -8.36 -30.05 -4.56
C SER A 155 -6.96 -30.10 -5.19
N HIS A 156 -5.92 -29.80 -4.42
CA HIS A 156 -4.53 -29.73 -4.88
C HIS A 156 -3.59 -30.27 -3.81
N LEU A 157 -2.39 -30.67 -4.23
CA LEU A 157 -1.34 -31.07 -3.31
C LEU A 157 -1.00 -29.91 -2.38
N LEU A 158 -0.92 -30.21 -1.10
CA LEU A 158 -0.44 -29.29 -0.08
C LEU A 158 1.07 -29.44 0.04
N ASN A 159 1.77 -28.33 0.26
CA ASN A 159 3.19 -28.36 0.53
C ASN A 159 3.41 -28.63 2.03
N ALA A 160 2.82 -29.72 2.54
CA ALA A 160 2.84 -30.14 3.94
C ALA A 160 4.21 -30.70 4.29
N SER A 161 5.20 -29.82 4.32
CA SER A 161 6.54 -29.95 4.87
C SER A 161 7.23 -28.67 4.46
N GLY A 162 8.07 -28.08 5.32
CA GLY A 162 8.86 -26.89 5.03
C GLY A 162 9.78 -27.09 3.82
N SER A 163 9.21 -27.12 2.62
CA SER A 163 9.94 -27.23 1.38
C SER A 163 10.83 -26.01 1.33
N PRO A 164 12.16 -26.18 1.23
CA PRO A 164 13.10 -25.07 1.11
C PRO A 164 12.71 -24.10 -0.02
N SER A 165 11.86 -24.53 -0.96
CA SER A 165 11.37 -23.73 -2.07
C SER A 165 10.46 -22.57 -1.64
N TYR A 166 9.57 -22.75 -0.66
CA TYR A 166 8.62 -21.69 -0.27
C TYR A 166 9.28 -20.63 0.62
N SER A 167 10.03 -21.05 1.65
CA SER A 167 10.82 -20.14 2.50
C SER A 167 11.84 -19.34 1.68
N LYS A 168 12.58 -20.00 0.79
CA LYS A 168 13.54 -19.33 -0.11
C LYS A 168 12.87 -18.35 -1.07
N MET A 169 11.64 -18.62 -1.51
CA MET A 169 10.87 -17.67 -2.32
C MET A 169 10.47 -16.43 -1.51
N ILE A 170 10.05 -16.60 -0.25
CA ILE A 170 9.74 -15.48 0.65
C ILE A 170 10.99 -14.65 0.90
N GLU A 171 12.09 -15.27 1.32
CA GLU A 171 13.37 -14.59 1.53
C GLU A 171 13.84 -13.85 0.28
N SER A 172 13.65 -14.44 -0.91
CA SER A 172 13.98 -13.78 -2.17
C SER A 172 13.11 -12.57 -2.43
N LYS A 173 11.81 -12.60 -2.08
CA LYS A 173 10.93 -11.45 -2.21
C LYS A 173 11.27 -10.36 -1.20
N ASP A 174 11.60 -10.73 0.03
CA ASP A 174 11.99 -9.77 1.07
C ASP A 174 13.27 -9.01 0.68
N ARG A 175 14.25 -9.70 0.08
CA ARG A 175 15.43 -9.05 -0.50
C ARG A 175 15.07 -8.04 -1.60
N ILE A 176 14.12 -8.38 -2.48
CA ILE A 176 13.64 -7.47 -3.52
C ILE A 176 12.93 -6.26 -2.90
N ILE A 177 12.08 -6.49 -1.90
CA ILE A 177 11.39 -5.42 -1.17
C ILE A 177 12.41 -4.48 -0.56
N GLN A 178 13.39 -5.00 0.20
CA GLN A 178 14.45 -4.19 0.81
C GLN A 178 15.25 -3.39 -0.22
N GLN A 179 15.57 -4.00 -1.37
CA GLN A 179 16.29 -3.32 -2.43
C GLN A 179 15.47 -2.15 -3.00
N LEU A 180 14.20 -2.38 -3.31
CA LEU A 180 13.30 -1.35 -3.83
C LEU A 180 13.06 -0.23 -2.80
N THR A 181 12.92 -0.57 -1.52
CA THR A 181 12.78 0.41 -0.43
C THR A 181 13.99 1.33 -0.38
N LYS A 182 15.22 0.79 -0.41
CA LYS A 182 16.44 1.60 -0.45
C LYS A 182 16.50 2.49 -1.69
N GLU A 183 16.03 1.99 -2.83
CA GLU A 183 16.03 2.74 -4.07
C GLU A 183 15.01 3.89 -4.05
N LEU A 184 13.86 3.69 -3.39
CA LEU A 184 12.87 4.75 -3.15
C LEU A 184 13.44 5.82 -2.21
N GLU A 185 14.02 5.42 -1.07
CA GLU A 185 14.66 6.36 -0.13
C GLU A 185 15.74 7.21 -0.79
N TYR A 186 16.57 6.60 -1.65
CA TYR A 186 17.59 7.32 -2.40
C TYR A 186 16.99 8.37 -3.35
N ARG A 187 15.94 8.00 -4.09
CA ARG A 187 15.24 8.94 -4.99
C ARG A 187 14.59 10.09 -4.23
N ASP A 188 13.98 9.81 -3.09
CA ASP A 188 13.35 10.84 -2.26
C ASP A 188 14.38 11.85 -1.73
N ARG A 189 15.56 11.38 -1.30
CA ARG A 189 16.66 12.28 -0.88
C ARG A 189 17.13 13.17 -2.02
N LEU A 190 17.30 12.63 -3.23
CA LEU A 190 17.68 13.42 -4.41
C LEU A 190 16.62 14.46 -4.75
N CYS A 191 15.34 14.07 -4.76
CA CYS A 191 14.23 15.00 -5.00
C CYS A 191 14.22 16.14 -3.97
N GLN A 192 14.46 15.85 -2.69
CA GLN A 192 14.57 16.88 -1.66
C GLN A 192 15.76 17.81 -1.90
N GLN A 193 16.92 17.27 -2.31
CA GLN A 193 18.09 18.08 -2.63
C GLN A 193 17.83 19.02 -3.81
N TYR A 194 17.30 18.51 -4.92
CA TYR A 194 16.95 19.34 -6.08
C TYR A 194 15.92 20.39 -5.73
N ARG A 195 14.91 20.03 -4.92
CA ARG A 195 13.91 21.00 -4.44
C ARG A 195 14.54 22.13 -3.64
N ARG A 196 15.46 21.83 -2.72
CA ARG A 196 16.21 22.86 -1.96
C ARG A 196 17.05 23.75 -2.87
N GLN A 197 17.76 23.17 -3.83
CA GLN A 197 18.57 23.92 -4.78
C GLN A 197 17.72 24.85 -5.65
N LEU A 198 16.59 24.36 -6.15
CA LEU A 198 15.66 25.18 -6.93
C LEU A 198 15.09 26.33 -6.09
N PHE A 199 14.70 26.09 -4.84
CA PHE A 199 14.21 27.15 -3.96
C PHE A 199 15.26 28.23 -3.69
N SER A 200 16.51 27.83 -3.38
CA SER A 200 17.60 28.78 -3.17
C SER A 200 17.90 29.61 -4.42
N LEU A 201 17.83 28.99 -5.61
CA LEU A 201 18.01 29.71 -6.87
C LEU A 201 16.87 30.70 -7.14
N LEU A 202 15.62 30.30 -6.88
CA LEU A 202 14.46 31.18 -7.03
C LEU A 202 14.55 32.39 -6.10
N GLU A 203 14.91 32.18 -4.83
CA GLU A 203 15.12 33.25 -3.85
C GLU A 203 16.20 34.24 -4.30
N THR A 204 17.32 33.72 -4.83
CA THR A 204 18.40 34.56 -5.38
C THR A 204 17.92 35.41 -6.56
N VAL A 205 17.11 34.83 -7.47
CA VAL A 205 16.56 35.56 -8.62
C VAL A 205 15.59 36.64 -8.16
N GLU A 206 14.74 36.35 -7.17
CA GLU A 206 13.81 37.32 -6.60
C GLU A 206 14.55 38.52 -5.99
N GLU A 207 15.56 38.28 -5.16
CA GLU A 207 16.40 39.33 -4.57
C GLU A 207 17.08 40.21 -5.63
N GLN A 208 17.62 39.58 -6.69
CA GLN A 208 18.25 40.30 -7.79
C GLN A 208 17.24 41.16 -8.55
N THR A 209 16.04 40.64 -8.82
CA THR A 209 14.98 41.42 -9.50
C THR A 209 14.52 42.62 -8.67
N GLU A 210 14.39 42.47 -7.36
CA GLU A 210 13.99 43.56 -6.48
C GLU A 210 15.07 44.66 -6.40
N SER A 211 16.34 44.25 -6.27
CA SER A 211 17.49 45.16 -6.27
C SER A 211 17.61 45.94 -7.58
N LEU A 212 17.44 45.27 -8.72
CA LEU A 212 17.47 45.91 -10.03
C LEU A 212 16.32 46.92 -10.19
N SER A 213 15.12 46.58 -9.71
CA SER A 213 13.96 47.48 -9.72
C SER A 213 14.23 48.77 -8.93
N LYS A 214 14.77 48.65 -7.71
CA LYS A 214 15.13 49.80 -6.87
C LYS A 214 16.16 50.70 -7.56
N ASN A 215 17.18 50.11 -8.19
CA ASN A 215 18.20 50.86 -8.93
C ASN A 215 17.62 51.62 -10.12
N VAL A 216 16.70 51.00 -10.88
CA VAL A 216 16.01 51.65 -12.00
C VAL A 216 15.15 52.82 -11.50
N GLU A 217 14.37 52.64 -10.44
CA GLU A 217 13.56 53.71 -9.85
C GLU A 217 14.40 54.90 -9.39
N LEU A 218 15.55 54.66 -8.75
CA LEU A 218 16.48 55.71 -8.36
C LEU A 218 16.99 56.51 -9.56
N VAL A 219 17.41 55.84 -10.63
CA VAL A 219 17.87 56.50 -11.86
C VAL A 219 16.75 57.33 -12.49
N VAL A 220 15.54 56.78 -12.58
CA VAL A 220 14.37 57.49 -13.14
C VAL A 220 14.03 58.73 -12.32
N ASN A 221 14.03 58.64 -10.98
CA ASN A 221 13.76 59.77 -10.11
C ASN A 221 14.84 60.85 -10.20
N ASN A 222 16.11 60.46 -10.31
CA ASN A 222 17.21 61.40 -10.53
C ASN A 222 17.07 62.18 -11.84
N ILE A 223 16.59 61.53 -12.92
CA ILE A 223 16.33 62.18 -14.21
C ILE A 223 15.13 63.14 -14.12
N LYS A 224 14.07 62.77 -13.39
CA LYS A 224 12.87 63.62 -13.23
C LYS A 224 13.09 64.88 -12.40
N ASN A 225 14.12 64.89 -11.55
CA ASN A 225 14.46 66.01 -10.66
C ASN A 225 15.52 66.96 -11.28
N LEU A 226 15.92 66.73 -12.54
CA LEU A 226 16.73 67.63 -13.38
C LEU A 226 15.81 68.52 -14.24
#